data_AF-A0A7Y4Y0A6-F1
#
_entry.id   AF-A0A7Y4Y0A6-F1
#
_cell.length_a   1.000
_cell.length_b   1.000
_cell.length_c   1.000
_cell.angle_alpha   90.00
_cell.angle_beta   90.00
_cell.angle_gamma   90.00
#
_symmetry.space_group_name_H-M   'P 1'
#
loop_
_entity.id
_entity.type
_entity.pdbx_description
1 polymer ?
#
loop_
_entity_poly.entity_id
_entity_poly.type
_entity_poly.pdbx_seq_one_letter_code
_entity_poly.pdbx_strand_id
1 'polypeptide(L)'
;MRRLLGVSTVAALALSACVTINVYFPAAEAKEAAKVFVEQVINDAAEAPKPAPQPGGGMAFEAPRFDPLMLIGIAPAYAQSQPDFNIQTPAITAIQSRMEQRFDSALRPHFDSGALGFTEDGLVVVRDAAALALKDRVPVNTAVADENRDRKAVYREIAVANGHAEWEGQIRSVFAKQWVDSARSGWWYQRGGAWKQK
;
A
#
# COMPACT_ATOMS: atom_id res chain seq x y z
N MET A 1 11.30 57.87 -13.28
CA MET A 1 11.31 56.83 -12.21
C MET A 1 10.01 56.00 -12.10
N ARG A 2 9.10 56.00 -13.09
CA ARG A 2 7.85 55.20 -13.07
C ARG A 2 7.88 53.91 -13.93
N ARG A 3 8.92 53.70 -14.74
CA ARG A 3 9.01 52.54 -15.67
C ARG A 3 9.70 51.30 -15.09
N LEU A 4 10.51 51.45 -14.04
CA LEU A 4 11.22 50.33 -13.39
C LEU A 4 10.36 49.55 -12.39
N LEU A 5 9.29 50.16 -11.88
CA LEU A 5 8.38 49.54 -10.91
C LEU A 5 7.33 48.61 -11.56
N GLY A 6 7.02 48.79 -12.85
CA GLY A 6 6.02 47.96 -13.55
C GLY A 6 6.57 46.66 -14.14
N VAL A 7 7.87 46.60 -14.40
CA VAL A 7 8.53 45.41 -14.98
C VAL A 7 8.73 44.32 -13.93
N SER A 8 8.98 44.71 -12.67
CA SER A 8 9.22 43.76 -11.57
C SER A 8 7.95 43.02 -11.11
N THR A 9 6.79 43.66 -11.16
CA THR A 9 5.51 43.03 -10.75
C THR A 9 5.01 42.01 -11.77
N VAL A 10 5.24 42.25 -13.06
CA VAL A 10 4.87 41.32 -14.14
C VAL A 10 5.81 40.10 -14.17
N ALA A 11 7.10 40.30 -13.87
CA ALA A 11 8.05 39.19 -13.77
C ALA A 11 7.79 38.27 -12.57
N ALA A 12 7.32 38.80 -11.43
CA ALA A 12 6.98 38.01 -10.25
C ALA A 12 5.71 37.16 -10.45
N LEU A 13 4.75 37.64 -11.25
CA LEU A 13 3.52 36.90 -11.58
C LEU A 13 3.72 35.81 -12.63
N ALA A 14 4.78 35.88 -13.45
CA ALA A 14 5.05 34.89 -14.50
C ALA A 14 5.64 33.56 -13.98
N LEU A 15 6.14 33.52 -12.74
CA LEU A 15 6.77 32.33 -12.15
C LEU A 15 5.77 31.37 -11.44
N SER A 16 4.48 31.71 -11.37
CA SER A 16 3.46 30.90 -10.69
C SER A 16 2.77 29.85 -11.57
N ALA A 17 3.04 29.84 -12.88
CA ALA A 17 2.20 29.14 -13.84
C ALA A 17 2.92 28.01 -14.59
N CYS A 18 3.66 27.14 -13.89
CA CYS A 18 4.11 25.84 -14.42
C CYS A 18 4.42 24.89 -13.26
N VAL A 19 3.46 24.65 -12.34
CA VAL A 19 3.54 23.43 -11.54
C VAL A 19 3.13 22.30 -12.47
N THR A 20 4.12 21.64 -13.05
CA THR A 20 3.95 20.30 -13.62
C THR A 20 3.59 19.41 -12.43
N ILE A 21 2.31 19.30 -12.08
CA ILE A 21 1.84 18.25 -11.16
C ILE A 21 1.96 16.96 -11.96
N ASN A 22 3.18 16.48 -12.13
CA ASN A 22 3.44 15.13 -12.57
C ASN A 22 3.03 14.27 -11.39
N VAL A 23 1.76 13.82 -11.38
CA VAL A 23 1.24 12.93 -10.34
C VAL A 23 1.96 11.60 -10.49
N TYR A 24 3.16 11.53 -9.93
CA TYR A 24 3.96 10.34 -9.85
C TYR A 24 3.33 9.42 -8.82
N PHE A 25 3.35 8.12 -9.10
CA PHE A 25 2.88 7.10 -8.17
C PHE A 25 3.59 7.22 -6.81
N PRO A 26 2.86 7.41 -5.70
CA PRO A 26 3.42 7.61 -4.36
C PRO A 26 4.00 6.30 -3.82
N ALA A 27 5.18 5.95 -4.30
CA ALA A 27 5.74 4.61 -4.11
C ALA A 27 6.15 4.31 -2.66
N ALA A 28 6.42 5.32 -1.84
CA ALA A 28 6.77 5.12 -0.43
C ALA A 28 5.52 4.83 0.40
N GLU A 29 4.47 5.61 0.19
CA GLU A 29 3.17 5.51 0.82
C GLU A 29 2.48 4.21 0.42
N ALA A 30 2.53 3.85 -0.86
CA ALA A 30 2.02 2.58 -1.35
C ALA A 30 2.74 1.37 -0.72
N LYS A 31 4.04 1.47 -0.45
CA LYS A 31 4.80 0.41 0.23
C LYS A 31 4.38 0.27 1.69
N GLU A 32 4.24 1.38 2.40
CA GLU A 32 3.79 1.35 3.79
C GLU A 32 2.36 0.82 3.90
N ALA A 33 1.46 1.27 3.02
CA ALA A 33 0.10 0.77 2.95
C ALA A 33 0.05 -0.73 2.61
N ALA A 34 0.86 -1.19 1.66
CA ALA A 34 0.99 -2.61 1.34
C ALA A 34 1.48 -3.40 2.56
N LYS A 35 2.49 -2.90 3.28
CA LYS A 35 3.01 -3.55 4.48
C LYS A 35 1.91 -3.71 5.53
N VAL A 36 1.22 -2.63 5.89
CA VAL A 36 0.12 -2.67 6.86
C VAL A 36 -0.96 -3.67 6.42
N PHE A 37 -1.39 -3.60 5.15
CA PHE A 37 -2.41 -4.49 4.62
C PHE A 37 -2.00 -5.97 4.69
N VAL A 38 -0.80 -6.28 4.20
CA VAL A 38 -0.29 -7.66 4.09
C VAL A 38 -0.02 -8.25 5.46
N GLU A 39 0.60 -7.51 6.36
CA GLU A 39 0.85 -7.96 7.72
C GLU A 39 -0.46 -8.25 8.45
N GLN A 40 -1.52 -7.47 8.23
CA GLN A 40 -2.83 -7.73 8.83
C GLN A 40 -3.49 -9.00 8.27
N VAL A 41 -3.24 -9.37 7.01
CA VAL A 41 -3.76 -10.62 6.44
C VAL A 41 -2.93 -11.85 6.85
N ILE A 42 -1.60 -11.70 6.97
CA ILE A 42 -0.67 -12.81 7.25
C ILE A 42 -0.46 -13.06 8.74
N ASN A 43 -0.56 -12.05 9.58
CA ASN A 43 -0.35 -12.27 11.02
C ASN A 43 -1.58 -12.82 11.68
N ASP A 44 -1.33 -13.75 12.60
CA ASP A 44 -2.37 -14.22 13.49
C ASP A 44 -2.91 -13.01 14.24
N ALA A 45 -4.20 -12.96 14.53
CA ALA A 45 -4.84 -11.93 15.37
C ALA A 45 -4.34 -11.93 16.84
N ALA A 46 -3.07 -12.29 17.09
CA ALA A 46 -2.31 -11.94 18.27
C ALA A 46 -1.64 -10.59 18.01
N GLU A 47 -2.27 -9.54 18.54
CA GLU A 47 -1.89 -8.13 18.41
C GLU A 47 -2.18 -7.52 17.03
N ALA A 48 -3.47 -7.28 16.79
CA ALA A 48 -3.84 -6.02 16.18
C ALA A 48 -3.03 -4.91 16.87
N PRO A 49 -2.25 -4.09 16.13
CA PRO A 49 -1.70 -2.89 16.73
C PRO A 49 -2.91 -2.15 17.28
N LYS A 50 -2.98 -2.01 18.61
CA LYS A 50 -3.89 -1.03 19.20
C LYS A 50 -3.64 0.25 18.41
N PRO A 51 -4.69 0.92 17.87
CA PRO A 51 -4.51 2.25 17.32
C PRO A 51 -3.65 3.00 18.32
N ALA A 52 -2.47 3.45 17.90
CA ALA A 52 -1.71 4.38 18.71
C ALA A 52 -2.73 5.45 19.13
N PRO A 53 -2.81 5.83 20.42
CA PRO A 53 -3.76 6.84 20.83
C PRO A 53 -3.52 8.02 19.91
N GLN A 54 -4.48 8.32 19.02
CA GLN A 54 -4.50 9.62 18.40
C GLN A 54 -4.55 10.55 19.61
N PRO A 55 -3.52 11.41 19.81
CA PRO A 55 -3.62 12.40 20.85
C PRO A 55 -4.94 13.10 20.56
N GLY A 56 -5.82 13.04 21.56
CA GLY A 56 -7.23 13.40 21.40
C GLY A 56 -7.35 14.69 20.62
N GLY A 57 -8.46 14.83 19.88
CA GLY A 57 -8.89 16.07 19.26
C GLY A 57 -9.08 17.16 20.30
N GLY A 58 -7.96 17.66 20.84
CA GLY A 58 -7.83 18.97 21.40
C GLY A 58 -7.65 19.87 20.20
N MET A 59 -8.49 20.89 20.10
CA MET A 59 -8.22 22.07 19.32
C MET A 59 -6.95 22.70 19.88
N ALA A 60 -5.78 22.17 19.52
CA ALA A 60 -4.52 22.84 19.70
C ALA A 60 -4.59 24.03 18.75
N PHE A 61 -5.00 25.18 19.28
CA PHE A 61 -4.63 26.46 18.70
C PHE A 61 -3.10 26.47 18.65
N GLU A 62 -2.54 26.09 17.50
CA GLU A 62 -1.14 26.36 17.21
C GLU A 62 -0.98 27.88 17.30
N ALA A 63 -0.30 28.33 18.36
CA ALA A 63 0.13 29.70 18.43
C ALA A 63 0.98 29.99 17.18
N PRO A 64 0.71 31.07 16.43
CA PRO A 64 1.48 31.37 15.23
C PRO A 64 2.95 31.53 15.65
N ARG A 65 3.79 30.59 15.22
CA ARG A 65 5.24 30.70 15.38
C ARG A 65 5.71 31.73 14.38
N PHE A 66 6.10 32.89 14.89
CA PHE A 66 6.66 33.96 14.09
C PHE A 66 8.10 33.59 13.73
N ASP A 67 8.32 33.24 12.45
CA ASP A 67 9.66 33.03 11.91
C ASP A 67 10.22 34.40 11.48
N PRO A 68 11.36 34.87 12.02
CA PRO A 68 12.00 36.12 11.59
C PRO A 68 12.29 36.18 10.07
N LEU A 69 12.38 35.03 9.40
CA LEU A 69 12.53 34.94 7.95
C LEU A 69 11.29 35.47 7.18
N MET A 70 10.12 35.54 7.83
CA MET A 70 8.93 36.20 7.26
C MET A 70 9.14 37.72 7.10
N LEU A 71 9.96 38.36 7.95
CA LEU A 71 10.24 39.80 7.89
C LEU A 71 11.02 40.20 6.63
N ILE A 72 11.74 39.26 6.03
CA ILE A 72 12.49 39.43 4.79
C ILE A 72 11.79 38.79 3.59
N GLY A 73 10.50 38.44 3.73
CA GLY A 73 9.65 37.95 2.64
C GLY A 73 9.76 36.46 2.34
N ILE A 74 10.41 35.67 3.19
CA ILE A 74 10.49 34.21 3.04
C ILE A 74 9.30 33.62 3.82
N ALA A 75 8.24 33.27 3.09
CA ALA A 75 7.12 32.53 3.67
C ALA A 75 7.54 31.09 4.02
N PRO A 76 7.04 30.50 5.12
CA PRO A 76 7.24 29.08 5.39
C PRO A 76 6.67 28.28 4.22
N ALA A 77 7.49 27.41 3.65
CA ALA A 77 7.02 26.42 2.71
C ALA A 77 6.20 25.40 3.51
N TYR A 78 4.87 25.55 3.51
CA TYR A 78 3.99 24.44 3.85
C TYR A 78 4.30 23.34 2.83
N ALA A 79 4.98 22.29 3.27
CA ALA A 79 5.06 21.06 2.48
C ALA A 79 3.61 20.64 2.24
N GLN A 80 3.15 20.69 0.99
CA GLN A 80 1.88 20.07 0.62
C GLN A 80 1.95 18.63 1.14
N SER A 81 0.97 18.27 1.97
CA SER A 81 0.76 16.91 2.44
C SER A 81 1.02 15.93 1.30
N GLN A 82 1.89 14.94 1.56
CA GLN A 82 2.16 13.85 0.61
C GLN A 82 0.84 13.30 0.07
N PRO A 83 0.80 12.86 -1.21
CA PRO A 83 -0.40 12.25 -1.76
C PRO A 83 -0.95 11.19 -0.80
N ASP A 84 -2.18 11.40 -0.33
CA ASP A 84 -2.81 10.50 0.62
C ASP A 84 -3.17 9.20 -0.11
N PHE A 85 -2.31 8.18 0.02
CA PHE A 85 -2.54 6.86 -0.58
C PHE A 85 -3.58 6.11 0.27
N ASN A 86 -4.85 6.24 -0.11
CA ASN A 86 -5.95 5.72 0.67
C ASN A 86 -6.19 4.23 0.40
N ILE A 87 -6.10 3.42 1.46
CA ILE A 87 -6.47 2.00 1.46
C ILE A 87 -7.64 1.66 2.40
N GLN A 88 -8.23 2.66 3.04
CA GLN A 88 -9.23 2.50 4.11
C GLN A 88 -10.66 2.73 3.61
N THR A 89 -10.97 2.28 2.39
CA THR A 89 -12.35 2.32 1.90
C THR A 89 -13.14 1.11 2.40
N PRO A 90 -14.47 1.22 2.60
CA PRO A 90 -15.30 0.09 3.02
C PRO A 90 -15.15 -1.14 2.10
N ALA A 91 -14.96 -0.93 0.80
CA ALA A 91 -14.74 -2.00 -0.17
C ALA A 91 -13.41 -2.73 0.08
N ILE A 92 -12.32 -1.99 0.28
CA ILE A 92 -10.99 -2.57 0.54
C ILE A 92 -10.99 -3.33 1.88
N THR A 93 -11.57 -2.73 2.93
CA THR A 93 -11.69 -3.37 4.25
C THR A 93 -12.51 -4.66 4.19
N ALA A 94 -13.60 -4.68 3.43
CA ALA A 94 -14.40 -5.89 3.24
C ALA A 94 -13.63 -7.00 2.52
N ILE A 95 -12.78 -6.65 1.54
CA ILE A 95 -11.91 -7.64 0.88
C ILE A 95 -10.82 -8.12 1.84
N GLN A 96 -10.17 -7.22 2.57
CA GLN A 96 -9.13 -7.53 3.55
C GLN A 96 -9.62 -8.55 4.58
N SER A 97 -10.81 -8.34 5.14
CA SER A 97 -11.40 -9.25 6.14
C SER A 97 -11.64 -10.66 5.57
N ARG A 98 -12.11 -10.77 4.32
CA ARG A 98 -12.25 -12.09 3.67
C ARG A 98 -10.91 -12.75 3.42
N MET A 99 -9.90 -11.98 3.04
CA MET A 99 -8.54 -12.48 2.82
C MET A 99 -7.94 -12.99 4.12
N GLU A 100 -8.03 -12.23 5.21
CA GLU A 100 -7.57 -12.63 6.56
C GLU A 100 -8.21 -13.95 7.00
N GLN A 101 -9.55 -14.03 6.97
CA GLN A 101 -10.28 -15.24 7.35
C GLN A 101 -9.89 -16.46 6.50
N ARG A 102 -9.76 -16.28 5.18
CA ARG A 102 -9.35 -17.36 4.27
C ARG A 102 -7.91 -17.76 4.50
N PHE A 103 -7.03 -16.79 4.73
CA PHE A 103 -5.62 -17.03 4.95
C PHE A 103 -5.44 -17.93 6.18
N ASP A 104 -6.07 -17.58 7.29
CA ASP A 104 -6.01 -18.33 8.55
C ASP A 104 -6.64 -19.72 8.45
N SER A 105 -7.85 -19.79 7.91
CA SER A 105 -8.62 -21.04 7.94
C SER A 105 -8.20 -22.05 6.87
N ALA A 106 -7.72 -21.59 5.71
CA ALA A 106 -7.60 -22.44 4.52
C ALA A 106 -6.25 -22.36 3.80
N LEU A 107 -5.41 -21.35 4.02
CA LEU A 107 -4.14 -21.21 3.29
C LEU A 107 -2.92 -21.46 4.17
N ARG A 108 -2.91 -20.90 5.39
CA ARG A 108 -1.77 -20.94 6.32
C ARG A 108 -1.22 -22.35 6.53
N PRO A 109 -2.02 -23.39 6.84
CA PRO A 109 -1.49 -24.75 7.02
C PRO A 109 -0.75 -25.29 5.80
N HIS A 110 -1.14 -24.85 4.60
CA HIS A 110 -0.55 -25.30 3.34
C HIS A 110 0.62 -24.43 2.88
N PHE A 111 0.74 -23.20 3.38
CA PHE A 111 2.02 -22.47 3.33
C PHE A 111 3.04 -23.11 4.28
N ASP A 112 2.62 -23.46 5.50
CA ASP A 112 3.48 -24.08 6.52
C ASP A 112 3.99 -25.47 6.08
N SER A 113 3.14 -26.27 5.42
CA SER A 113 3.57 -27.56 4.85
C SER A 113 4.40 -27.42 3.58
N GLY A 114 4.49 -26.21 3.03
CA GLY A 114 5.10 -25.96 1.73
C GLY A 114 4.28 -26.50 0.55
N ALA A 115 3.00 -26.78 0.67
CA ALA A 115 2.17 -27.09 -0.50
C ALA A 115 1.89 -25.84 -1.35
N LEU A 116 1.75 -24.68 -0.72
CA LEU A 116 1.54 -23.39 -1.35
C LEU A 116 2.84 -22.58 -1.45
N GLY A 117 2.81 -21.57 -2.31
CA GLY A 117 3.85 -20.56 -2.38
C GLY A 117 3.39 -19.29 -3.09
N PHE A 118 4.14 -18.21 -2.89
CA PHE A 118 3.93 -16.95 -3.61
C PHE A 118 4.67 -16.96 -4.95
N THR A 119 4.00 -16.55 -6.00
CA THR A 119 4.63 -16.27 -7.31
C THR A 119 5.38 -14.93 -7.26
N GLU A 120 6.19 -14.66 -8.28
CA GLU A 120 6.92 -13.38 -8.41
C GLU A 120 5.96 -12.17 -8.51
N ASP A 121 4.75 -12.42 -9.00
CA ASP A 121 3.64 -11.47 -9.09
C ASP A 121 2.82 -11.33 -7.78
N GLY A 122 3.25 -12.00 -6.70
CA GLY A 122 2.56 -11.94 -5.41
C GLY A 122 1.22 -12.69 -5.36
N LEU A 123 0.95 -13.56 -6.33
CA LEU A 123 -0.22 -14.44 -6.30
C LEU A 123 0.11 -15.77 -5.62
N VAL A 124 -0.88 -16.42 -5.04
CA VAL A 124 -0.74 -17.74 -4.41
C VAL A 124 -0.90 -18.83 -5.47
N VAL A 125 -0.08 -19.87 -5.41
CA VAL A 125 -0.23 -21.08 -6.24
C VAL A 125 0.01 -22.33 -5.42
N VAL A 126 -0.57 -23.45 -5.87
CA VAL A 126 -0.18 -24.79 -5.41
C VAL A 126 1.17 -25.12 -6.03
N ARG A 127 2.24 -25.01 -5.24
CA ARG A 127 3.60 -25.36 -5.66
C ARG A 127 3.79 -26.87 -5.71
N ASP A 128 3.34 -27.55 -4.66
CA ASP A 128 3.53 -28.98 -4.48
C ASP A 128 2.20 -29.66 -4.17
N ALA A 129 1.60 -30.26 -5.20
CA ALA A 129 0.35 -30.99 -5.07
C ALA A 129 0.51 -32.36 -4.36
N ALA A 130 1.73 -32.90 -4.27
CA ALA A 130 2.01 -34.13 -3.53
C ALA A 130 2.00 -33.87 -2.01
N ALA A 131 2.33 -32.66 -1.58
CA ALA A 131 2.21 -32.20 -0.20
C ALA A 131 0.75 -31.96 0.26
N LEU A 132 -0.24 -32.06 -0.65
CA LEU A 132 -1.66 -31.96 -0.31
C LEU A 132 -2.32 -33.33 -0.18
N ALA A 133 -2.99 -33.57 0.94
CA ALA A 133 -3.85 -34.73 1.11
C ALA A 133 -5.02 -34.69 0.12
N LEU A 134 -5.48 -35.85 -0.35
CA LEU A 134 -6.52 -35.95 -1.38
C LEU A 134 -7.80 -35.16 -1.03
N LYS A 135 -8.21 -35.18 0.24
CA LYS A 135 -9.39 -34.44 0.74
C LYS A 135 -9.26 -32.93 0.64
N ASP A 136 -8.03 -32.40 0.66
CA ASP A 136 -7.76 -30.96 0.73
C ASP A 136 -7.52 -30.34 -0.66
N ARG A 137 -7.29 -31.17 -1.70
CA ARG A 137 -6.97 -30.67 -3.05
C ARG A 137 -8.03 -29.75 -3.65
N VAL A 138 -9.31 -30.10 -3.54
CA VAL A 138 -10.39 -29.27 -4.09
C VAL A 138 -10.58 -28.00 -3.24
N PRO A 139 -10.75 -28.08 -1.91
CA PRO A 139 -10.86 -26.89 -1.06
C PRO A 139 -9.72 -25.89 -1.23
N VAL A 140 -8.47 -26.38 -1.27
CA VAL A 140 -7.29 -25.51 -1.42
C VAL A 140 -7.25 -24.83 -2.77
N ASN A 141 -7.54 -25.53 -3.87
CA ASN A 141 -7.57 -24.89 -5.19
C ASN A 141 -8.64 -23.79 -5.27
N THR A 142 -9.82 -24.01 -4.68
CA THR A 142 -10.86 -22.98 -4.57
C THR A 142 -10.38 -21.78 -3.75
N ALA A 143 -9.78 -22.04 -2.58
CA ALA A 143 -9.24 -20.99 -1.71
C ALA A 143 -8.16 -20.17 -2.42
N VAL A 144 -7.25 -20.81 -3.16
CA VAL A 144 -6.22 -20.15 -3.96
C VAL A 144 -6.84 -19.27 -5.07
N ALA A 145 -7.87 -19.77 -5.76
CA ALA A 145 -8.55 -19.00 -6.80
C ALA A 145 -9.26 -17.77 -6.24
N ASP A 146 -9.97 -17.91 -5.12
CA ASP A 146 -10.67 -16.81 -4.47
C ASP A 146 -9.70 -15.79 -3.86
N GLU A 147 -8.59 -16.25 -3.28
CA GLU A 147 -7.51 -15.39 -2.79
C GLU A 147 -6.91 -14.52 -3.89
N ASN A 148 -6.62 -15.13 -5.04
CA ASN A 148 -6.08 -14.40 -6.18
C ASN A 148 -7.11 -13.46 -6.83
N ARG A 149 -8.41 -13.76 -6.71
CA ARG A 149 -9.48 -12.85 -7.14
C ARG A 149 -9.53 -11.62 -6.22
N ASP A 150 -9.51 -11.83 -4.91
CA ASP A 150 -9.55 -10.75 -3.91
C ASP A 150 -8.30 -9.86 -3.99
N ARG A 151 -7.10 -10.43 -4.18
CA ARG A 151 -5.86 -9.65 -4.41
C ARG A 151 -5.99 -8.69 -5.60
N LYS A 152 -6.45 -9.20 -6.74
CA LYS A 152 -6.67 -8.38 -7.95
C LYS A 152 -7.73 -7.32 -7.72
N ALA A 153 -8.81 -7.66 -7.00
CA ALA A 153 -9.84 -6.70 -6.65
C ALA A 153 -9.27 -5.56 -5.79
N VAL A 154 -8.51 -5.86 -4.74
CA VAL A 154 -7.89 -4.84 -3.87
C VAL A 154 -7.03 -3.87 -4.67
N TYR A 155 -6.19 -4.36 -5.58
CA TYR A 155 -5.33 -3.46 -6.37
C TYR A 155 -6.12 -2.49 -7.22
N ARG A 156 -7.20 -2.96 -7.85
CA ARG A 156 -8.12 -2.13 -8.62
C ARG A 156 -8.88 -1.15 -7.72
N GLU A 157 -9.43 -1.62 -6.61
CA GLU A 157 -10.19 -0.76 -5.68
C GLU A 157 -9.30 0.35 -5.08
N ILE A 158 -8.03 0.04 -4.76
CA ILE A 158 -7.06 1.06 -4.33
C ILE A 158 -6.82 2.07 -5.46
N ALA A 159 -6.57 1.60 -6.68
CA ALA A 159 -6.33 2.48 -7.83
C ALA A 159 -7.52 3.45 -8.06
N VAL A 160 -8.74 2.92 -8.04
CA VAL A 160 -9.98 3.68 -8.21
C VAL A 160 -10.22 4.64 -7.04
N ALA A 161 -10.02 4.19 -5.80
CA ALA A 161 -10.20 5.01 -4.60
C ALA A 161 -9.24 6.21 -4.55
N ASN A 162 -8.07 6.07 -5.15
CA ASN A 162 -7.08 7.14 -5.26
C ASN A 162 -7.25 7.99 -6.53
N GLY A 163 -8.28 7.74 -7.35
CA GLY A 163 -8.55 8.50 -8.58
C GLY A 163 -7.60 8.19 -9.75
N HIS A 164 -6.78 7.14 -9.62
CA HIS A 164 -5.72 6.78 -10.56
C HIS A 164 -5.80 5.30 -10.95
N ALA A 165 -6.76 4.96 -11.82
CA ALA A 165 -6.94 3.58 -12.30
C ALA A 165 -5.69 3.03 -13.00
N GLU A 166 -4.89 3.91 -13.60
CA GLU A 166 -3.61 3.60 -14.24
C GLU A 166 -2.55 3.08 -13.26
N TRP A 167 -2.69 3.35 -11.96
CA TRP A 167 -1.75 2.89 -10.93
C TRP A 167 -1.88 1.40 -10.60
N GLU A 168 -2.93 0.71 -11.06
CA GLU A 168 -3.20 -0.69 -10.69
C GLU A 168 -1.95 -1.59 -10.89
N GLY A 169 -1.23 -1.44 -12.00
CA GLY A 169 -0.01 -2.20 -12.27
C GLY A 169 1.14 -1.90 -11.29
N GLN A 170 1.30 -0.63 -10.91
CA GLN A 170 2.33 -0.21 -9.95
C GLN A 170 1.97 -0.67 -8.53
N ILE A 171 0.70 -0.56 -8.14
CA ILE A 171 0.15 -1.08 -6.89
C ILE A 171 0.40 -2.59 -6.80
N ARG A 172 0.03 -3.34 -7.84
CA ARG A 172 0.29 -4.78 -7.93
C ARG A 172 1.78 -5.09 -7.72
N SER A 173 2.69 -4.36 -8.36
CA SER A 173 4.14 -4.57 -8.24
C SER A 173 4.68 -4.31 -6.82
N VAL A 174 4.12 -3.33 -6.12
CA VAL A 174 4.47 -3.01 -4.73
C VAL A 174 3.95 -4.10 -3.79
N PHE A 175 2.67 -4.44 -3.89
CA PHE A 175 2.08 -5.49 -3.06
C PHE A 175 2.72 -6.85 -3.32
N ALA A 176 3.08 -7.17 -4.57
CA ALA A 176 3.74 -8.43 -4.90
C ALA A 176 5.05 -8.63 -4.14
N LYS A 177 5.88 -7.58 -4.09
CA LYS A 177 7.11 -7.58 -3.29
C LYS A 177 6.80 -7.74 -1.81
N GLN A 178 5.81 -6.99 -1.32
CA GLN A 178 5.43 -7.05 0.08
C GLN A 178 4.95 -8.45 0.51
N TRP A 179 4.14 -9.14 -0.29
CA TRP A 179 3.70 -10.52 0.00
C TRP A 179 4.87 -11.49 0.14
N VAL A 180 5.88 -11.36 -0.71
CA VAL A 180 7.11 -12.17 -0.65
C VAL A 180 7.99 -11.76 0.54
N ASP A 181 8.06 -10.46 0.84
CA ASP A 181 8.85 -9.94 1.96
C ASP A 181 8.28 -10.37 3.31
N SER A 182 6.95 -10.36 3.47
CA SER A 182 6.19 -10.83 4.64
C SER A 182 6.06 -12.35 4.73
N ALA A 183 6.59 -13.12 3.77
CA ALA A 183 6.61 -14.58 3.88
C ALA A 183 7.38 -15.02 5.13
N ARG A 184 6.80 -15.93 5.92
CA ARG A 184 7.42 -16.47 7.13
C ARG A 184 8.55 -17.45 6.78
N SER A 185 9.46 -17.69 7.74
CA SER A 185 10.51 -18.71 7.62
C SER A 185 9.92 -20.06 7.21
N GLY A 186 10.54 -20.72 6.24
CA GLY A 186 10.06 -21.99 5.70
C GLY A 186 9.01 -21.86 4.59
N TRP A 187 8.41 -20.69 4.38
CA TRP A 187 7.49 -20.48 3.26
C TRP A 187 8.21 -20.30 1.94
N TRP A 188 7.53 -20.70 0.87
CA TRP A 188 8.10 -20.70 -0.47
C TRP A 188 7.61 -19.53 -1.31
N TYR A 189 8.52 -18.99 -2.11
CA TYR A 189 8.25 -17.91 -3.04
C TYR A 189 9.08 -18.05 -4.32
N GLN A 190 8.61 -17.49 -5.43
CA GLN A 190 9.36 -17.44 -6.68
C GLN A 190 10.24 -16.18 -6.74
N ARG A 191 11.46 -16.34 -7.28
CA ARG A 191 12.35 -15.22 -7.60
C ARG A 191 13.18 -15.56 -8.83
N GLY A 192 12.98 -14.82 -9.93
CA GLY A 192 13.68 -15.08 -11.19
C GLY A 192 13.32 -16.44 -11.77
N GLY A 193 12.04 -16.83 -11.67
CA GLY A 193 11.51 -18.11 -12.14
C GLY A 193 11.88 -19.34 -11.29
N ALA A 194 12.75 -19.20 -10.29
CA ALA A 194 13.11 -20.29 -9.37
C ALA A 194 12.34 -20.20 -8.05
N TRP A 195 11.99 -21.36 -7.49
CA TRP A 195 11.43 -21.45 -6.14
C TRP A 195 12.53 -21.30 -5.10
N LYS A 196 12.28 -20.47 -4.10
CA LYS A 196 13.13 -20.24 -2.93
C LYS A 196 12.30 -20.41 -1.67
N GLN A 197 12.96 -20.82 -0.61
CA GLN A 197 12.38 -20.87 0.72
C GLN A 197 12.92 -19.69 1.54
N LYS A 198 12.06 -19.07 2.34
CA LYS A 198 12.45 -17.97 3.24
C LYS A 198 13.24 -18.48 4.42
#